data_AF-A0A9X5YZI4-F1
#
_entry.id   AF-A0A9X5YZI4-F1
#
_cell.length_a   1.000
_cell.length_b   1.000
_cell.length_c   1.000
_cell.angle_alpha   90.00
_cell.angle_beta   90.00
_cell.angle_gamma   90.00
#
_symmetry.space_group_name_H-M   'P 1'
#
loop_
_entity.id
_entity.type
_entity.pdbx_description
1 polymer ?
#
loop_
_entity_poly.entity_id
_entity_poly.type
_entity_poly.pdbx_seq_one_letter_code
_entity_poly.pdbx_strand_id
1 'polypeptide(L)'
;MAVYYCSAYFCDRMISVSMMPGGNPVAHANPGSFAGQHMICGDCKRRFCHQCVQAKARWFDAALCPRCLGTLTDPADWPQVKDRAIPAEIDLVERGNELARSGRDTEALAAFTEAIELRPRYIDAHFYQGLMLNDLGRTDEAATAYRQALGIDPGHLGTLLNLERLYLRRDQLDEALAVCEQTLRSEPNFVLGHLDKAVVLHLMNRLDEALAACTRGLEIERDGTGVGSLPDRTNRATGQSIKAAILLDLGQHAEALAAVDAAIAGGGATPIDRQNRGEILEALARHEETRRA
;
A
#
# COMPACT_ATOMS: atom_id res chain seq x y z
N MET A 1 5.33 4.57 29.42
CA MET A 1 5.08 5.54 28.35
C MET A 1 6.41 5.96 27.74
N ALA A 2 6.69 5.49 26.53
CA ALA A 2 7.63 6.06 25.59
C ALA A 2 7.11 5.66 24.20
N VAL A 3 6.76 6.65 23.39
CA VAL A 3 6.23 6.50 22.02
C VAL A 3 7.43 6.35 21.08
N TYR A 4 7.42 5.35 20.18
CA TYR A 4 8.44 5.17 19.15
C TYR A 4 7.78 5.22 17.76
N TYR A 5 8.19 6.20 16.96
CA TYR A 5 7.76 6.38 15.57
C TYR A 5 8.72 5.69 14.61
N CYS A 6 8.19 5.04 13.58
CA CYS A 6 8.94 4.64 12.39
C CYS A 6 8.96 5.85 11.43
N SER A 7 10.00 6.68 11.52
CA SER A 7 10.31 7.62 10.44
C SER A 7 11.17 6.87 9.41
N ALA A 8 10.83 7.01 8.13
CA ALA A 8 11.32 6.19 7.02
C ALA A 8 12.85 6.21 6.75
N TYR A 9 13.67 6.74 7.66
CA TYR A 9 15.09 6.98 7.45
C TYR A 9 16.02 6.36 8.51
N PHE A 10 15.53 5.99 9.72
CA PHE A 10 16.37 5.35 10.74
C PHE A 10 15.60 4.28 11.52
N CYS A 11 16.13 3.06 11.52
CA CYS A 11 15.55 1.92 12.25
C CYS A 11 16.16 1.84 13.66
N ASP A 12 15.83 2.79 14.52
CA ASP A 12 16.24 2.73 15.91
C ASP A 12 15.19 1.95 16.73
N ARG A 13 15.57 0.72 17.08
CA ARG A 13 14.95 -0.25 18.01
C ARG A 13 14.10 -1.36 17.37
N MET A 14 14.76 -2.51 17.22
CA MET A 14 14.15 -3.82 17.03
C MET A 14 13.34 -4.21 18.27
N ILE A 15 12.04 -4.46 18.12
CA ILE A 15 11.33 -5.40 19.00
C ILE A 15 11.46 -6.76 18.32
N SER A 16 12.16 -7.67 18.98
CA SER A 16 12.12 -9.10 18.66
C SER A 16 10.70 -9.63 18.90
N VAL A 17 10.18 -10.49 18.03
CA VAL A 17 8.91 -11.24 18.19
C VAL A 17 8.90 -12.22 19.37
N SER A 18 9.94 -12.18 20.22
CA SER A 18 10.28 -13.18 21.23
C SER A 18 9.31 -13.30 22.41
N MET A 19 8.08 -12.76 22.33
CA MET A 19 7.06 -12.87 23.38
C MET A 19 5.67 -13.31 22.89
N MET A 20 5.51 -13.73 21.63
CA MET A 20 4.23 -14.25 21.11
C MET A 20 4.19 -15.79 21.16
N PRO A 21 3.10 -16.42 21.66
CA PRO A 21 2.94 -17.87 21.66
C PRO A 21 2.99 -18.45 20.23
N GLY A 22 3.80 -19.48 20.01
CA GLY A 22 4.01 -20.09 18.68
C GLY A 22 5.14 -19.47 17.84
N GLY A 23 5.92 -18.56 18.42
CA GLY A 23 7.11 -17.99 17.77
C GLY A 23 8.22 -19.02 17.48
N ASN A 24 9.12 -18.67 16.55
CA ASN A 24 10.18 -19.56 16.07
C ASN A 24 11.09 -20.02 17.23
N PRO A 25 11.20 -21.34 17.51
CA PRO A 25 11.93 -21.85 18.67
C PRO A 25 13.45 -21.59 18.60
N VAL A 26 14.03 -21.43 17.41
CA VAL A 26 15.44 -21.04 17.22
C VAL A 26 15.67 -19.56 17.54
N ALA A 27 14.72 -18.70 17.18
CA ALA A 27 14.73 -17.27 17.54
C ALA A 27 14.48 -17.05 19.05
N HIS A 28 13.70 -17.92 19.69
CA HIS A 28 13.57 -17.97 21.15
C HIS A 28 14.86 -18.43 21.85
N ALA A 29 15.55 -19.40 21.27
CA ALA A 29 16.77 -19.96 21.84
C ALA A 29 17.98 -19.02 21.73
N ASN A 30 18.07 -18.20 20.67
CA ASN A 30 19.18 -17.26 20.49
C ASN A 30 18.81 -16.01 19.66
N PRO A 31 18.07 -15.05 20.25
CA PRO A 31 17.58 -13.86 19.53
C PRO A 31 18.70 -12.95 19.01
N GLY A 32 19.87 -12.95 19.66
CA GLY A 32 21.04 -12.18 19.22
C GLY A 32 21.71 -12.73 17.94
N SER A 33 21.80 -14.04 17.77
CA SER A 33 22.35 -14.68 16.56
C SER A 33 21.36 -14.68 15.41
N PHE A 34 20.06 -14.81 15.69
CA PHE A 34 19.02 -14.78 14.67
C PHE A 34 18.95 -13.39 14.01
N ALA A 35 19.03 -12.32 14.80
CA ALA A 35 19.13 -10.94 14.31
C ALA A 35 20.48 -10.65 13.59
N GLY A 36 21.55 -11.35 13.96
CA GLY A 36 22.85 -11.29 13.28
C GLY A 36 22.86 -11.91 11.89
N GLN A 37 21.98 -12.87 11.60
CA GLN A 37 21.79 -13.56 10.30
C GLN A 37 20.89 -12.80 9.31
N HIS A 38 20.46 -11.58 9.62
CA HIS A 38 19.51 -10.81 8.81
C HIS A 38 20.21 -9.93 7.77
N MET A 39 20.49 -10.62 6.65
CA MET A 39 20.95 -10.23 5.31
C MET A 39 21.04 -8.73 4.97
N ILE A 40 22.18 -8.33 4.40
CA ILE A 40 22.43 -6.99 3.84
C ILE A 40 22.31 -7.08 2.30
N CYS A 41 21.67 -6.13 1.59
CA CYS A 41 21.82 -6.09 0.11
C CYS A 41 23.22 -5.59 -0.22
N GLY A 42 23.90 -6.35 -1.11
CA GLY A 42 25.25 -6.03 -1.58
C GLY A 42 25.35 -4.70 -2.34
N ASP A 43 24.25 -4.20 -2.92
CA ASP A 43 24.21 -2.96 -3.69
C ASP A 43 23.74 -1.76 -2.85
N CYS A 44 22.57 -1.88 -2.21
CA CYS A 44 21.87 -0.80 -1.50
C CYS A 44 22.30 -0.66 -0.02
N LYS A 45 23.15 -1.56 0.50
CA LYS A 45 23.72 -1.58 1.87
C LYS A 45 22.71 -1.65 3.03
N ARG A 46 21.42 -1.84 2.74
CA ARG A 46 20.35 -1.92 3.75
C ARG A 46 20.24 -3.33 4.33
N ARG A 47 19.91 -3.42 5.63
CA ARG A 47 19.60 -4.68 6.34
C ARG A 47 18.14 -5.08 6.11
N PHE A 48 17.90 -6.37 5.88
CA PHE A 48 16.58 -6.95 5.65
C PHE A 48 16.19 -7.84 6.85
N CYS A 49 15.28 -7.35 7.70
CA CYS A 49 14.65 -8.18 8.72
C CYS A 49 13.54 -9.03 8.09
N HIS A 50 13.45 -10.32 8.43
CA HIS A 50 12.39 -11.22 7.95
C HIS A 50 10.96 -10.68 8.21
N GLN A 51 10.75 -9.92 9.30
CA GLN A 51 9.47 -9.25 9.57
C GLN A 51 9.28 -7.94 8.81
N CYS A 52 10.34 -7.18 8.51
CA CYS A 52 10.24 -6.03 7.61
C CYS A 52 9.95 -6.48 6.17
N VAL A 53 10.48 -7.64 5.78
CA VAL A 53 10.19 -8.32 4.52
C VAL A 53 8.73 -8.77 4.51
N GLN A 54 8.18 -9.38 5.56
CA GLN A 54 6.75 -9.77 5.57
C GLN A 54 5.77 -8.60 5.76
N ALA A 55 6.10 -7.58 6.56
CA ALA A 55 5.20 -6.47 6.88
C ALA A 55 5.17 -5.37 5.80
N LYS A 56 6.15 -5.34 4.88
CA LYS A 56 6.15 -4.46 3.71
C LYS A 56 6.26 -5.18 2.37
N ALA A 57 6.44 -6.50 2.33
CA ALA A 57 6.38 -7.30 1.12
C ALA A 57 5.44 -8.49 1.31
N ARG A 58 4.19 -8.24 0.93
CA ARG A 58 3.42 -9.24 0.18
C ARG A 58 3.08 -8.69 -1.23
N TRP A 59 3.97 -7.84 -1.75
CA TRP A 59 3.87 -7.21 -3.07
C TRP A 59 4.88 -7.86 -4.04
N PHE A 60 5.73 -8.76 -3.55
CA PHE A 60 6.72 -9.55 -4.28
C PHE A 60 7.02 -10.85 -3.52
N ASP A 61 6.93 -11.99 -4.19
CA ASP A 61 7.53 -13.24 -3.74
C ASP A 61 9.05 -13.21 -3.98
N ALA A 62 9.83 -12.56 -3.10
CA ALA A 62 11.24 -12.91 -2.82
C ALA A 62 11.90 -11.98 -1.78
N ALA A 63 12.91 -12.54 -1.10
CA ALA A 63 13.86 -11.84 -0.24
C ALA A 63 14.85 -10.96 -1.06
N LEU A 64 14.37 -9.91 -1.73
CA LEU A 64 15.22 -9.01 -2.52
C LEU A 64 15.11 -7.58 -1.98
N CYS A 65 16.19 -6.79 -2.07
CA CYS A 65 16.12 -5.36 -1.73
C CYS A 65 15.15 -4.68 -2.71
N PRO A 66 14.17 -3.90 -2.23
CA PRO A 66 13.20 -3.23 -3.11
C PRO A 66 13.90 -2.24 -4.06
N ARG A 67 15.08 -1.74 -3.66
CA ARG A 67 15.87 -0.79 -4.44
C ARG A 67 16.77 -1.44 -5.49
N CYS A 68 17.44 -2.55 -5.14
CA CYS A 68 18.46 -3.18 -5.99
C CYS A 68 17.94 -4.43 -6.71
N LEU A 69 16.81 -4.99 -6.25
CA LEU A 69 16.34 -6.36 -6.53
C LEU A 69 17.46 -7.42 -6.40
N GLY A 70 18.49 -7.11 -5.62
CA GLY A 70 19.79 -7.76 -5.67
C GLY A 70 19.93 -8.95 -4.74
N THR A 71 20.97 -9.75 -5.00
CA THR A 71 21.32 -10.94 -4.23
C THR A 71 21.68 -10.55 -2.80
N LEU A 72 20.92 -11.06 -1.84
CA LEU A 72 21.24 -10.90 -0.43
C LEU A 72 22.58 -11.57 -0.10
N THR A 73 23.44 -10.88 0.64
CA THR A 73 24.76 -11.39 1.01
C THR A 73 24.77 -11.83 2.47
N ASP A 74 25.49 -12.92 2.77
CA ASP A 74 25.75 -13.33 4.14
C ASP A 74 26.49 -12.19 4.88
N PRO A 75 26.15 -11.87 6.14
CA PRO A 75 26.90 -10.92 6.96
C PRO A 75 28.41 -11.18 7.01
N ALA A 76 28.84 -12.45 6.93
CA ALA A 76 30.25 -12.84 6.86
C ALA A 76 30.93 -12.37 5.56
N ASP A 77 30.16 -12.23 4.47
CA ASP A 77 30.62 -11.73 3.17
C ASP A 77 30.51 -10.19 3.07
N TRP A 78 29.98 -9.52 4.10
CA TRP A 78 29.83 -8.06 4.12
C TRP A 78 31.15 -7.30 3.92
N PRO A 79 32.29 -7.69 4.54
CA PRO A 79 33.56 -7.02 4.30
C PRO A 79 33.99 -6.98 2.83
N GLN A 80 33.58 -7.96 2.02
CA GLN A 80 33.92 -8.08 0.60
C GLN A 80 32.97 -7.30 -0.32
N VAL A 81 31.81 -6.87 0.19
CA VAL A 81 30.78 -6.16 -0.61
C VAL A 81 30.50 -4.74 -0.13
N LYS A 82 30.86 -4.39 1.11
CA LYS A 82 30.60 -3.07 1.72
C LYS A 82 31.19 -1.88 0.94
N ASP A 83 32.30 -2.11 0.26
CA ASP A 83 33.04 -1.09 -0.49
C ASP A 83 32.72 -1.10 -1.99
N ARG A 84 31.79 -1.95 -2.44
CA ARG A 84 31.31 -1.91 -3.83
C ARG A 84 30.62 -0.57 -4.11
N ALA A 85 30.85 -0.06 -5.32
CA ALA A 85 30.14 1.09 -5.83
C ALA A 85 28.66 0.74 -5.98
N ILE A 86 27.79 1.67 -5.58
CA ILE A 86 26.36 1.55 -5.84
C ILE A 86 26.18 1.60 -7.36
N PRO A 87 25.40 0.69 -7.98
CA PRO A 87 25.07 0.77 -9.39
C PRO A 87 24.51 2.14 -9.76
N ALA A 88 24.99 2.71 -10.88
CA ALA A 88 24.69 4.09 -11.25
C ALA A 88 23.18 4.35 -11.45
N GLU A 89 22.44 3.38 -11.98
CA GLU A 89 20.99 3.49 -12.14
C GLU A 89 20.26 3.60 -10.80
N ILE A 90 20.78 2.93 -9.77
CA ILE A 90 20.23 2.99 -8.42
C ILE A 90 20.50 4.37 -7.82
N ASP A 91 21.75 4.83 -7.89
CA ASP A 91 22.19 6.15 -7.41
C ASP A 91 21.35 7.28 -8.02
N LEU A 92 21.11 7.21 -9.33
CA LEU A 92 20.28 8.18 -10.06
C LEU A 92 18.82 8.20 -9.57
N VAL A 93 18.21 7.05 -9.26
CA VAL A 93 16.86 7.02 -8.67
C VAL A 93 16.86 7.59 -7.25
N GLU A 94 17.92 7.36 -6.45
CA GLU A 94 18.04 7.98 -5.12
C GLU A 94 18.07 9.50 -5.24
N ARG A 95 18.96 10.00 -6.09
CA ARG A 95 19.14 11.41 -6.36
C ARG A 95 17.88 12.04 -6.93
N GLY A 96 17.20 11.36 -7.86
CA GLY A 96 15.92 11.82 -8.42
C GLY A 96 14.87 12.03 -7.33
N ASN A 97 14.76 11.10 -6.38
CA ASN A 97 13.85 11.23 -5.24
C ASN A 97 14.23 12.38 -4.29
N GLU A 98 15.52 12.64 -4.06
CA GLU A 98 15.99 13.76 -3.24
C GLU A 98 15.72 15.12 -3.91
N LEU A 99 15.95 15.19 -5.22
CA LEU A 99 15.65 16.36 -6.04
C LEU A 99 14.15 16.67 -6.01
N ALA A 100 13.31 15.64 -6.15
CA ALA A 100 11.85 15.76 -6.05
C ALA A 100 11.41 16.35 -4.71
N ARG A 101 11.93 15.84 -3.59
CA ARG A 101 11.63 16.38 -2.25
C ARG A 101 12.08 17.82 -2.06
N SER A 102 13.06 18.26 -2.86
CA SER A 102 13.60 19.62 -2.85
C SER A 102 12.90 20.55 -3.84
N GLY A 103 11.83 20.08 -4.52
CA GLY A 103 11.09 20.85 -5.54
C GLY A 103 11.87 21.07 -6.85
N ARG A 104 12.91 20.27 -7.11
CA ARG A 104 13.76 20.36 -8.31
C ARG A 104 13.26 19.37 -9.38
N ASP A 105 12.02 19.54 -9.79
CA ASP A 105 11.26 18.52 -10.52
C ASP A 105 11.85 18.16 -11.88
N THR A 106 12.39 19.14 -12.60
CA THR A 106 13.04 18.93 -13.90
C THR A 106 14.30 18.06 -13.78
N GLU A 107 15.08 18.26 -12.72
CA GLU A 107 16.30 17.49 -12.48
C GLU A 107 15.99 16.10 -11.96
N ALA A 108 14.93 15.96 -11.17
CA ALA A 108 14.44 14.66 -10.73
C ALA A 108 13.99 13.80 -11.93
N LEU A 109 13.19 14.36 -12.85
CA LEU A 109 12.79 13.68 -14.08
C LEU A 109 13.99 13.30 -14.96
N ALA A 110 14.98 14.18 -15.07
CA ALA A 110 16.21 13.88 -15.80
C ALA A 110 16.96 12.69 -15.17
N ALA A 111 17.10 12.67 -13.84
CA ALA A 111 17.74 11.56 -13.14
C ALA A 111 17.01 10.22 -13.33
N PHE A 112 15.67 10.21 -13.26
CA PHE A 112 14.90 9.00 -13.54
C PHE A 112 15.03 8.55 -15.00
N THR A 113 15.07 9.49 -15.94
CA THR A 113 15.26 9.19 -17.37
C THR A 113 16.65 8.59 -17.63
N GLU A 114 17.70 9.16 -17.06
CA GLU A 114 19.06 8.63 -17.13
C GLU A 114 19.16 7.23 -16.51
N ALA A 115 18.47 6.98 -15.38
CA ALA A 115 18.39 5.64 -14.78
C ALA A 115 17.72 4.62 -15.72
N ILE A 116 16.66 5.02 -16.44
CA ILE A 116 15.99 4.20 -17.45
C ILE A 116 16.92 3.93 -18.65
N GLU A 117 17.69 4.92 -19.10
CA GLU A 117 18.65 4.75 -20.18
C GLU A 117 19.76 3.75 -19.81
N LEU A 118 20.27 3.83 -18.57
CA LEU A 118 21.27 2.88 -18.05
C LEU A 118 20.69 1.47 -17.87
N ARG A 119 19.44 1.37 -17.39
CA ARG A 119 18.76 0.09 -17.17
C ARG A 119 17.27 0.18 -17.53
N PRO A 120 16.90 -0.12 -18.79
CA PRO A 120 15.51 0.02 -19.26
C PRO A 120 14.49 -0.83 -18.51
N ARG A 121 14.92 -1.94 -17.89
CA ARG A 121 14.09 -2.83 -17.08
C ARG A 121 14.21 -2.56 -15.57
N TYR A 122 14.54 -1.35 -15.16
CA TYR A 122 14.58 -0.97 -13.75
C TYR A 122 13.24 -0.39 -13.30
N ILE A 123 12.47 -1.19 -12.55
CA ILE A 123 11.09 -0.86 -12.19
C ILE A 123 10.97 0.45 -11.40
N ASP A 124 11.87 0.69 -10.45
CA ASP A 124 11.82 1.88 -9.59
C ASP A 124 11.94 3.16 -10.40
N ALA A 125 12.79 3.19 -11.44
CA ALA A 125 12.96 4.37 -12.27
C ALA A 125 11.66 4.73 -13.01
N HIS A 126 10.99 3.75 -13.61
CA HIS A 126 9.67 3.96 -14.25
C HIS A 126 8.58 4.32 -13.23
N PHE A 127 8.57 3.68 -12.06
CA PHE A 127 7.60 3.96 -11.00
C PHE A 127 7.73 5.39 -10.46
N TYR A 128 8.94 5.82 -10.10
CA TYR A 128 9.18 7.16 -9.57
C TYR A 128 9.04 8.24 -10.65
N GLN A 129 9.39 7.93 -11.91
CA GLN A 129 9.06 8.82 -13.03
C GLN A 129 7.54 9.00 -13.16
N GLY A 130 6.76 7.92 -13.06
CA GLY A 130 5.30 7.98 -13.10
C GLY A 130 4.70 8.81 -11.96
N LEU A 131 5.21 8.65 -10.73
CA LEU A 131 4.81 9.48 -9.58
C LEU A 131 5.07 10.96 -9.83
N MET A 132 6.30 11.30 -10.25
CA MET A 132 6.68 12.68 -10.52
C MET A 132 5.85 13.30 -11.64
N LEU A 133 5.67 12.59 -12.76
CA LEU A 133 4.84 13.07 -13.87
C LEU A 133 3.40 13.31 -13.44
N ASN A 134 2.86 12.44 -12.58
CA ASN A 134 1.52 12.60 -12.04
C ASN A 134 1.41 13.85 -11.15
N ASP A 135 2.37 14.09 -10.27
CA ASP A 135 2.39 15.26 -9.38
C ASP A 135 2.52 16.57 -10.17
N LEU A 136 3.19 16.53 -11.32
CA LEU A 136 3.27 17.64 -12.29
C LEU A 136 2.02 17.80 -13.18
N GLY A 137 1.00 16.96 -13.02
CA GLY A 137 -0.21 16.98 -13.84
C GLY A 137 -0.05 16.40 -15.26
N ARG A 138 1.11 15.81 -15.58
CA ARG A 138 1.42 15.16 -16.86
C ARG A 138 0.88 13.72 -16.87
N THR A 139 -0.45 13.60 -16.72
CA THR A 139 -1.12 12.33 -16.40
C THR A 139 -1.04 11.27 -17.48
N ASP A 140 -1.05 11.62 -18.78
CA ASP A 140 -0.87 10.64 -19.87
C ASP A 140 0.54 10.02 -19.87
N GLU A 141 1.55 10.83 -19.58
CA GLU A 141 2.94 10.37 -19.48
C GLU A 141 3.14 9.54 -18.21
N ALA A 142 2.51 9.92 -17.10
CA ALA A 142 2.50 9.13 -15.87
C ALA A 142 1.88 7.75 -16.08
N ALA A 143 0.71 7.67 -16.73
CA ALA A 143 0.07 6.40 -17.07
C ALA A 143 0.96 5.54 -17.98
N THR A 144 1.73 6.17 -18.88
CA THR A 144 2.71 5.47 -19.72
C THR A 144 3.86 4.90 -18.90
N ALA A 145 4.48 5.70 -18.02
CA ALA A 145 5.56 5.25 -17.14
C ALA A 145 5.09 4.11 -16.20
N TYR A 146 3.89 4.22 -15.63
CA TYR A 146 3.30 3.14 -14.84
C TYR A 146 3.08 1.86 -15.66
N ARG A 147 2.57 1.96 -16.89
CA ARG A 147 2.43 0.78 -17.77
C ARG A 147 3.78 0.16 -18.13
N GLN A 148 4.85 0.95 -18.27
CA GLN A 148 6.20 0.42 -18.46
C GLN A 148 6.70 -0.33 -17.21
N ALA A 149 6.49 0.23 -16.02
CA ALA A 149 6.79 -0.47 -14.77
C ALA A 149 6.01 -1.79 -14.64
N LEU A 150 4.71 -1.80 -14.99
CA LEU A 150 3.88 -3.01 -14.99
C LEU A 150 4.22 -4.01 -16.11
N GLY A 151 4.82 -3.55 -17.21
CA GLY A 151 5.37 -4.42 -18.24
C GLY A 151 6.63 -5.17 -17.75
N ILE A 152 7.33 -4.62 -16.76
CA ILE A 152 8.48 -5.26 -16.10
C ILE A 152 8.01 -6.20 -14.98
N ASP A 153 7.12 -5.72 -14.12
CA ASP A 153 6.46 -6.51 -13.09
C ASP A 153 4.95 -6.23 -13.04
N PRO A 154 4.12 -7.14 -13.58
CA PRO A 154 2.67 -6.99 -13.56
C PRO A 154 2.05 -6.98 -12.16
N GLY A 155 2.77 -7.47 -11.15
CA GLY A 155 2.31 -7.58 -9.76
C GLY A 155 2.77 -6.45 -8.86
N HIS A 156 3.43 -5.40 -9.38
CA HIS A 156 3.91 -4.32 -8.55
C HIS A 156 2.74 -3.49 -8.02
N LEU A 157 2.20 -3.86 -6.84
CA LEU A 157 0.96 -3.25 -6.40
C LEU A 157 1.12 -1.73 -6.16
N GLY A 158 2.36 -1.24 -5.98
CA GLY A 158 2.66 0.19 -5.77
C GLY A 158 2.33 1.00 -7.02
N THR A 159 2.72 0.44 -8.17
CA THR A 159 2.33 0.99 -9.47
C THR A 159 0.83 0.77 -9.72
N LEU A 160 0.28 -0.41 -9.40
CA LEU A 160 -1.14 -0.69 -9.63
C LEU A 160 -2.04 0.30 -8.88
N LEU A 161 -1.80 0.55 -7.59
CA LEU A 161 -2.56 1.53 -6.80
C LEU A 161 -2.47 2.95 -7.39
N ASN A 162 -1.29 3.38 -7.84
CA ASN A 162 -1.14 4.72 -8.37
C ASN A 162 -1.76 4.88 -9.76
N LEU A 163 -1.72 3.83 -10.58
CA LEU A 163 -2.36 3.80 -11.88
C LEU A 163 -3.89 3.77 -11.75
N GLU A 164 -4.43 2.96 -10.84
CA GLU A 164 -5.85 2.90 -10.50
C GLU A 164 -6.37 4.27 -10.08
N ARG A 165 -5.70 4.92 -9.12
CA ARG A 165 -6.06 6.27 -8.66
C ARG A 165 -5.97 7.32 -9.76
N LEU A 166 -5.03 7.16 -10.69
CA LEU A 166 -4.90 8.05 -11.84
C LEU A 166 -6.11 7.91 -12.76
N TYR A 167 -6.56 6.69 -13.05
CA TYR A 167 -7.76 6.44 -13.84
C TYR A 167 -9.03 6.93 -13.13
N LEU A 168 -9.17 6.69 -11.83
CA LEU A 168 -10.29 7.23 -11.04
C LEU A 168 -10.38 8.76 -11.11
N ARG A 169 -9.25 9.48 -10.97
CA ARG A 169 -9.24 10.95 -11.09
C ARG A 169 -9.64 11.46 -12.47
N ARG A 170 -9.57 10.60 -13.49
CA ARG A 170 -9.95 10.91 -14.87
C ARG A 170 -11.33 10.38 -15.24
N ASP A 171 -12.09 9.85 -14.27
CA ASP A 171 -13.40 9.21 -14.48
C ASP A 171 -13.34 8.03 -15.47
N GLN A 172 -12.17 7.39 -15.58
CA GLN A 172 -11.93 6.22 -16.44
C GLN A 172 -12.20 4.94 -15.63
N LEU A 173 -13.49 4.73 -15.31
CA LEU A 173 -13.92 3.69 -14.37
C LEU A 173 -13.66 2.26 -14.88
N ASP A 174 -13.78 2.02 -16.19
CA ASP A 174 -13.51 0.70 -16.78
C ASP A 174 -12.02 0.33 -16.66
N GLU A 175 -11.11 1.28 -16.94
CA GLU A 175 -9.68 1.09 -16.78
C GLU A 175 -9.28 0.94 -15.31
N ALA A 176 -9.87 1.72 -14.40
CA ALA A 176 -9.66 1.57 -12.96
C ALA A 176 -10.09 0.17 -12.48
N LEU A 177 -11.26 -0.31 -12.91
CA LEU A 177 -11.74 -1.64 -12.57
C LEU A 177 -10.80 -2.74 -13.07
N ALA A 178 -10.29 -2.62 -14.29
CA ALA A 178 -9.33 -3.57 -14.85
C ALA A 178 -8.02 -3.63 -14.02
N VAL A 179 -7.54 -2.47 -13.51
CA VAL A 179 -6.37 -2.41 -12.63
C VAL A 179 -6.67 -3.03 -11.25
N CYS A 180 -7.84 -2.78 -10.68
CA CYS A 180 -8.28 -3.45 -9.45
C CYS A 180 -8.31 -4.98 -9.62
N GLU A 181 -8.83 -5.48 -10.73
CA GLU A 181 -8.83 -6.91 -11.03
C GLU A 181 -7.42 -7.47 -11.24
N GLN A 182 -6.53 -6.73 -11.89
CA GLN A 182 -5.13 -7.12 -11.99
C GLN A 182 -4.47 -7.21 -10.61
N THR A 183 -4.71 -6.22 -9.75
CA THR A 183 -4.21 -6.18 -8.38
C THR A 183 -4.64 -7.42 -7.60
N LEU A 184 -5.93 -7.79 -7.68
CA LEU A 184 -6.48 -8.95 -6.97
C LEU A 184 -6.13 -10.29 -7.62
N ARG A 185 -5.73 -10.33 -8.90
CA ARG A 185 -5.11 -11.51 -9.51
C ARG A 185 -3.70 -11.74 -8.97
N SER A 186 -2.93 -10.66 -8.79
CA SER A 186 -1.55 -10.73 -8.27
C SER A 186 -1.50 -10.97 -6.76
N GLU A 187 -2.35 -10.30 -5.98
CA GLU A 187 -2.46 -10.48 -4.53
C GLU A 187 -3.93 -10.56 -4.10
N PRO A 188 -4.52 -11.77 -4.10
CA PRO A 188 -5.93 -11.98 -3.77
C PRO A 188 -6.34 -11.56 -2.35
N ASN A 189 -5.37 -11.50 -1.42
CA ASN A 189 -5.61 -11.10 -0.03
C ASN A 189 -5.31 -9.62 0.21
N PHE A 190 -5.15 -8.82 -0.84
CA PHE A 190 -4.93 -7.39 -0.70
C PHE A 190 -6.19 -6.64 -0.28
N VAL A 191 -6.23 -6.21 0.99
CA VAL A 191 -7.42 -5.60 1.60
C VAL A 191 -7.80 -4.31 0.86
N LEU A 192 -6.83 -3.43 0.61
CA LEU A 192 -7.11 -2.19 -0.13
C LEU A 192 -7.56 -2.46 -1.56
N GLY A 193 -7.03 -3.48 -2.25
CA GLY A 193 -7.49 -3.84 -3.60
C GLY A 193 -8.98 -4.21 -3.66
N HIS A 194 -9.49 -4.89 -2.62
CA HIS A 194 -10.94 -5.17 -2.52
C HIS A 194 -11.76 -3.91 -2.22
N LEU A 195 -11.25 -3.02 -1.37
CA LEU A 195 -11.91 -1.76 -1.04
C LEU A 195 -11.93 -0.78 -2.23
N ASP A 196 -10.81 -0.64 -2.93
CA ASP A 196 -10.69 0.20 -4.13
C ASP A 196 -11.61 -0.35 -5.25
N LYS A 197 -11.65 -1.68 -5.43
CA LYS A 197 -12.63 -2.32 -6.35
C LYS A 197 -14.07 -1.98 -5.97
N ALA A 198 -14.41 -1.99 -4.69
CA ALA A 198 -15.75 -1.64 -4.22
C ALA A 198 -16.10 -0.19 -4.54
N VAL A 199 -15.16 0.75 -4.35
CA VAL A 199 -15.34 2.17 -4.69
C VAL A 199 -15.57 2.34 -6.19
N VAL A 200 -14.73 1.73 -7.05
CA VAL A 200 -14.90 1.80 -8.51
C VAL A 200 -16.27 1.27 -8.93
N LEU A 201 -16.67 0.10 -8.43
CA LEU A 201 -17.98 -0.50 -8.76
C LEU A 201 -19.16 0.33 -8.25
N HIS A 202 -19.01 0.98 -7.09
CA HIS A 202 -20.01 1.89 -6.55
C HIS A 202 -20.20 3.10 -7.46
N LEU A 203 -19.11 3.72 -7.94
CA LEU A 203 -19.16 4.83 -8.91
C LEU A 203 -19.77 4.42 -10.25
N MET A 204 -19.61 3.15 -10.65
CA MET A 204 -20.29 2.58 -11.83
C MET A 204 -21.76 2.19 -11.58
N ASN A 205 -22.31 2.45 -10.40
CA ASN A 205 -23.65 2.03 -9.96
C ASN A 205 -23.87 0.49 -10.00
N ARG A 206 -22.81 -0.30 -9.85
CA ARG A 206 -22.85 -1.77 -9.77
C ARG A 206 -22.88 -2.20 -8.30
N LEU A 207 -23.95 -1.82 -7.60
CA LEU A 207 -24.04 -1.82 -6.14
C LEU A 207 -23.88 -3.20 -5.50
N ASP A 208 -24.49 -4.25 -6.05
CA ASP A 208 -24.37 -5.62 -5.50
C ASP A 208 -22.92 -6.14 -5.58
N GLU A 209 -22.23 -5.86 -6.69
CA GLU A 209 -20.83 -6.26 -6.88
C GLU A 209 -19.90 -5.44 -5.98
N ALA A 210 -20.19 -4.15 -5.80
CA ALA A 210 -19.46 -3.28 -4.88
C ALA A 210 -19.57 -3.80 -3.43
N LEU A 211 -20.78 -4.17 -3.00
CA LEU A 211 -21.02 -4.72 -1.67
C LEU A 211 -20.28 -6.05 -1.46
N ALA A 212 -20.26 -6.91 -2.48
CA ALA A 212 -19.53 -8.18 -2.44
C ALA A 212 -18.01 -7.96 -2.31
N ALA A 213 -17.43 -7.05 -3.10
CA ALA A 213 -16.01 -6.72 -3.02
C ALA A 213 -15.63 -6.13 -1.65
N CYS A 214 -16.42 -5.16 -1.16
CA CYS A 214 -16.19 -4.55 0.15
C CYS A 214 -16.27 -5.57 1.30
N THR A 215 -17.29 -6.44 1.26
CA THR A 215 -17.48 -7.50 2.25
C THR A 215 -16.29 -8.45 2.25
N ARG A 216 -15.78 -8.83 1.07
CA ARG A 216 -14.61 -9.69 0.95
C ARG A 216 -13.36 -9.07 1.59
N GLY A 217 -13.11 -7.78 1.35
CA GLY A 217 -11.99 -7.06 1.99
C GLY A 217 -12.09 -7.04 3.52
N LEU A 218 -13.29 -6.80 4.05
CA LEU A 218 -13.56 -6.79 5.49
C LEU A 218 -13.40 -8.17 6.14
N GLU A 219 -13.77 -9.25 5.45
CA GLU A 219 -13.56 -10.63 5.91
C GLU A 219 -12.06 -10.96 6.02
N ILE A 220 -11.29 -10.64 4.98
CA ILE A 220 -9.84 -10.88 4.96
C ILE A 220 -9.13 -10.14 6.10
N GLU A 221 -9.52 -8.88 6.34
CA GLU A 221 -9.02 -8.05 7.45
C GLU A 221 -9.43 -8.63 8.82
N ARG A 222 -10.66 -9.15 8.96
CA ARG A 222 -11.14 -9.79 10.19
C ARG A 222 -10.37 -11.07 10.49
N ASP A 223 -10.12 -11.87 9.46
CA ASP A 223 -9.47 -13.18 9.58
C ASP A 223 -7.95 -13.05 9.81
N GLY A 224 -7.40 -11.82 9.77
CA GLY A 224 -5.98 -11.54 10.01
C GLY A 224 -5.05 -12.05 8.89
N THR A 225 -5.63 -12.41 7.74
CA THR A 225 -4.91 -12.94 6.59
C THR A 225 -4.54 -11.86 5.57
N GLY A 226 -4.97 -10.62 5.79
CA GLY A 226 -4.82 -9.51 4.87
C GLY A 226 -3.40 -9.05 4.57
N VAL A 227 -3.19 -8.66 3.33
CA VAL A 227 -2.04 -7.88 2.86
C VAL A 227 -2.41 -6.41 2.94
N GLY A 228 -1.46 -5.58 3.39
CA GLY A 228 -1.67 -4.14 3.52
C GLY A 228 -2.59 -3.75 4.68
N SER A 229 -2.87 -4.68 5.60
CA SER A 229 -3.58 -4.41 6.86
C SER A 229 -2.80 -3.41 7.70
N LEU A 230 -3.48 -2.36 8.16
CA LEU A 230 -2.88 -1.32 8.99
C LEU A 230 -3.06 -1.67 10.49
N PRO A 231 -2.04 -1.49 11.35
CA PRO A 231 -2.11 -1.88 12.76
C PRO A 231 -3.20 -1.17 13.57
N ASP A 232 -3.64 -0.02 13.11
CA ASP A 232 -4.65 0.85 13.71
C ASP A 232 -6.09 0.47 13.33
N ARG A 233 -6.29 -0.60 12.53
CA ARG A 233 -7.59 -1.01 11.97
C ARG A 233 -8.21 0.03 11.02
N THR A 234 -7.42 0.95 10.48
CA THR A 234 -7.91 1.97 9.53
C THR A 234 -8.63 1.33 8.34
N ASN A 235 -8.10 0.24 7.79
CA ASN A 235 -8.76 -0.49 6.69
C ASN A 235 -10.15 -1.00 7.06
N ARG A 236 -10.36 -1.42 8.30
CA ARG A 236 -11.67 -1.88 8.78
C ARG A 236 -12.65 -0.71 8.87
N ALA A 237 -12.22 0.41 9.43
CA ALA A 237 -13.07 1.60 9.53
C ALA A 237 -13.44 2.12 8.13
N THR A 238 -12.45 2.27 7.24
CA THR A 238 -12.66 2.65 5.83
C THR A 238 -13.58 1.69 5.09
N GLY A 239 -13.39 0.37 5.25
CA GLY A 239 -14.26 -0.62 4.65
C GLY A 239 -15.70 -0.53 5.16
N GLN A 240 -15.91 -0.24 6.45
CA GLN A 240 -17.24 -0.03 7.01
C GLN A 240 -17.89 1.27 6.49
N SER A 241 -17.13 2.34 6.31
CA SER A 241 -17.61 3.58 5.66
C SER A 241 -18.08 3.33 4.23
N ILE A 242 -17.27 2.63 3.43
CA ILE A 242 -17.60 2.27 2.05
C ILE A 242 -18.85 1.38 2.02
N LYS A 243 -18.90 0.36 2.90
CA LYS A 243 -20.06 -0.53 3.02
C LYS A 243 -21.33 0.24 3.37
N ALA A 244 -21.25 1.20 4.30
CA ALA A 244 -22.41 2.01 4.69
C ALA A 244 -22.96 2.83 3.52
N ALA A 245 -22.09 3.46 2.72
CA ALA A 245 -22.50 4.22 1.55
C ALA A 245 -23.19 3.33 0.49
N ILE A 246 -22.62 2.16 0.20
CA ILE A 246 -23.21 1.21 -0.76
C ILE A 246 -24.58 0.70 -0.27
N LEU A 247 -24.69 0.37 1.03
CA LEU A 247 -25.95 -0.11 1.62
C LEU A 247 -27.03 0.98 1.66
N LEU A 248 -26.64 2.24 1.86
CA LEU A 248 -27.55 3.38 1.78
C LEU A 248 -28.15 3.49 0.38
N ASP A 249 -27.33 3.43 -0.67
CA ASP A 249 -27.79 3.48 -2.06
C ASP A 249 -28.63 2.27 -2.47
N LEU A 250 -28.41 1.11 -1.83
CA LEU A 250 -29.26 -0.08 -1.96
C LEU A 250 -30.59 0.02 -1.19
N GLY A 251 -30.79 1.07 -0.38
CA GLY A 251 -31.96 1.22 0.50
C GLY A 251 -31.95 0.30 1.72
N GLN A 252 -30.82 -0.34 2.03
CA GLN A 252 -30.65 -1.27 3.16
C GLN A 252 -30.29 -0.51 4.44
N HIS A 253 -31.15 0.42 4.85
CA HIS A 253 -30.85 1.44 5.87
C HIS A 253 -30.45 0.87 7.24
N ALA A 254 -31.03 -0.25 7.67
CA ALA A 254 -30.69 -0.86 8.97
C ALA A 254 -29.25 -1.40 9.00
N GLU A 255 -28.81 -2.04 7.91
CA GLU A 255 -27.44 -2.54 7.77
C GLU A 255 -26.46 -1.40 7.52
N ALA A 256 -26.87 -0.38 6.75
CA ALA A 256 -26.09 0.83 6.54
C ALA A 256 -25.78 1.54 7.87
N LEU A 257 -26.77 1.63 8.78
CA LEU A 257 -26.59 2.23 10.10
C LEU A 257 -25.57 1.46 10.94
N ALA A 258 -25.65 0.13 10.93
CA ALA A 258 -24.70 -0.71 11.66
C ALA A 258 -23.27 -0.55 11.13
N ALA A 259 -23.11 -0.44 9.80
CA ALA A 259 -21.81 -0.22 9.17
C ALA A 259 -21.22 1.15 9.52
N VAL A 260 -22.00 2.23 9.41
CA VAL A 260 -21.50 3.59 9.71
C VAL A 260 -21.17 3.77 11.20
N ASP A 261 -21.97 3.18 12.10
CA ASP A 261 -21.68 3.18 13.53
C ASP A 261 -20.36 2.43 13.84
N ALA A 262 -20.12 1.30 13.15
CA ALA A 262 -18.87 0.55 13.27
C ALA A 262 -17.65 1.34 12.74
N ALA A 263 -17.82 2.10 11.65
CA ALA A 263 -16.77 2.97 11.11
C ALA A 263 -16.40 4.09 12.10
N ILE A 264 -17.40 4.77 12.65
CA ILE A 264 -17.23 5.86 13.63
C ILE A 264 -16.55 5.34 14.90
N ALA A 265 -16.99 4.21 15.45
CA ALA A 265 -16.40 3.59 16.63
C ALA A 265 -14.95 3.12 16.40
N GLY A 266 -14.61 2.76 15.16
CA GLY A 266 -13.26 2.36 14.75
C GLY A 266 -12.25 3.51 14.59
N GLY A 267 -12.63 4.75 14.91
CA GLY A 267 -11.78 5.94 14.74
C GLY A 267 -11.88 6.57 13.35
N GLY A 268 -12.71 6.03 12.46
CA GLY A 268 -12.89 6.52 11.10
C GLY A 268 -14.01 7.54 10.93
N ALA A 269 -14.34 8.36 11.94
CA ALA A 269 -15.46 9.30 11.87
C ALA A 269 -15.17 10.49 10.92
N THR A 270 -15.27 10.27 9.61
CA THR A 270 -15.15 11.33 8.61
C THR A 270 -16.42 12.19 8.60
N PRO A 271 -16.38 13.43 8.05
CA PRO A 271 -17.59 14.22 7.83
C PRO A 271 -18.66 13.47 7.02
N ILE A 272 -18.22 12.64 6.06
CA ILE A 272 -19.10 11.82 5.22
C ILE A 272 -19.82 10.76 6.06
N ASP A 273 -19.14 10.12 7.01
CA ASP A 273 -19.79 9.13 7.88
C ASP A 273 -20.88 9.75 8.76
N ARG A 274 -20.64 10.96 9.28
CA ARG A 274 -21.67 11.67 10.06
C ARG A 274 -22.86 12.06 9.19
N GLN A 275 -22.61 12.54 7.98
CA GLN A 275 -23.64 12.87 7.01
C GLN A 275 -24.48 11.63 6.66
N ASN A 276 -23.84 10.56 6.20
CA ASN A 276 -24.50 9.30 5.85
C ASN A 276 -25.31 8.76 7.03
N ARG A 277 -24.76 8.81 8.25
CA ARG A 277 -25.49 8.42 9.47
C ARG A 277 -26.75 9.25 9.68
N GLY A 278 -26.68 10.56 9.48
CA GLY A 278 -27.84 11.46 9.55
C GLY A 278 -28.93 11.08 8.56
N GLU A 279 -28.56 10.91 7.28
CA GLU A 279 -29.47 10.51 6.20
C GLU A 279 -30.13 9.15 6.48
N ILE A 280 -29.34 8.16 6.94
CA ILE A 280 -29.84 6.83 7.32
C ILE A 280 -30.86 6.92 8.48
N LEU A 281 -30.58 7.74 9.50
CA LEU A 281 -31.48 7.89 10.65
C LEU A 281 -32.80 8.57 10.27
N GLU A 282 -32.75 9.55 9.36
CA GLU A 282 -33.95 10.16 8.80
C GLU A 282 -34.78 9.14 8.01
N ALA A 283 -34.14 8.35 7.16
CA ALA A 283 -34.81 7.30 6.38
C ALA A 283 -35.43 6.20 7.25
N LEU A 284 -34.92 5.99 8.47
CA LEU A 284 -35.47 5.06 9.48
C LEU A 284 -36.48 5.71 10.44
N ALA A 285 -36.81 6.99 10.26
CA ALA A 285 -37.67 7.77 11.17
C ALA A 285 -37.17 7.81 12.64
N ARG A 286 -35.85 7.70 12.86
CA ARG A 286 -35.21 7.73 14.19
C ARG A 286 -34.75 9.13 14.59
N HIS A 287 -35.65 10.11 14.47
CA HIS A 287 -35.35 11.55 14.58
C HIS A 287 -34.76 12.01 15.93
N GLU A 288 -34.94 11.23 17.01
CA GLU A 288 -34.33 11.54 18.31
C GLU A 288 -32.82 11.32 18.33
N GLU A 289 -32.33 10.40 17.50
CA GLU A 289 -30.90 10.05 17.40
C GLU A 289 -30.16 10.93 16.39
N THR A 290 -30.88 11.55 15.45
CA THR A 290 -30.33 12.52 14.48
C THR A 290 -29.79 13.77 15.17
N ARG A 291 -30.40 14.22 16.27
CA ARG A 291 -29.95 15.41 17.05
C ARG A 291 -28.63 15.20 17.82
N ARG A 292 -28.13 13.97 17.88
CA ARG A 292 -26.90 13.58 18.59
C ARG A 292 -25.79 13.09 17.65
N ALA A 293 -26.07 12.99 16.35
CA ALA A 293 -25.14 12.58 15.29
C ALA A 293 -24.24 13.77 14.87
#